data_AF-A0A7J6Q265-F1
#
_entry.id   AF-A0A7J6Q265-F1
#
_cell.length_a   1.000
_cell.length_b   1.000
_cell.length_c   1.000
_cell.angle_alpha   90.00
_cell.angle_beta   90.00
_cell.angle_gamma   90.00
#
_symmetry.space_group_name_H-M   'P 1'
#
loop_
_entity.id
_entity.type
_entity.pdbx_description
1 polymer ?
#
loop_
_entity_poly.entity_id
_entity_poly.type
_entity_poly.pdbx_seq_one_letter_code
_entity_poly.pdbx_strand_id
1 'polypeptide(L)'
;MDVEHMDVPVIGGHAGETIMALFSQARPQLKLDQSTIEELDKRIQNAGTEVVEAKNGAGSATLSMAYAAAKFVDVVIRGQRGQITAACAYINEPFEDVSYFSYRCDFGPEGVSRVHPLEGLTAYEKQRLGEVKKKLKGDIQNGLGFANS
;
A
#
# COMPACT_ATOMS: atom_id res chain seq x y z
N MET A 1 -19.32 -11.89 2.07
CA MET A 1 -18.69 -10.65 2.55
C MET A 1 -18.78 -9.67 1.42
N ASP A 2 -19.31 -8.48 1.66
CA ASP A 2 -19.39 -7.46 0.64
C ASP A 2 -18.02 -6.80 0.48
N VAL A 3 -17.47 -6.85 -0.74
CA VAL A 3 -16.16 -6.26 -1.05
C VAL A 3 -16.18 -4.74 -0.98
N GLU A 4 -17.35 -4.12 -1.14
CA GLU A 4 -17.50 -2.65 -1.08
C GLU A 4 -17.29 -2.10 0.33
N HIS A 5 -17.43 -2.95 1.35
CA HIS A 5 -17.31 -2.58 2.76
C HIS A 5 -16.05 -3.13 3.44
N MET A 6 -15.11 -3.69 2.67
CA MET A 6 -13.83 -4.17 3.17
C MET A 6 -12.71 -3.14 2.93
N ASP A 7 -11.99 -2.78 3.99
CA ASP A 7 -10.84 -1.89 3.97
C ASP A 7 -9.67 -2.58 4.68
N VAL A 8 -8.63 -2.95 3.92
CA VAL A 8 -7.38 -3.48 4.45
C VAL A 8 -6.27 -2.48 4.15
N PRO A 9 -5.67 -1.84 5.17
CA PRO A 9 -4.56 -0.93 4.94
C PRO A 9 -3.37 -1.64 4.30
N VAL A 10 -2.76 -1.01 3.29
CA VAL A 10 -1.56 -1.50 2.62
C VAL A 10 -0.46 -0.45 2.74
N ILE A 11 0.63 -0.82 3.41
CA ILE A 11 1.77 0.04 3.69
C ILE A 11 3.04 -0.47 3.01
N GLY A 12 4.15 0.25 3.17
CA GLY A 12 5.41 -0.13 2.54
C GLY A 12 5.62 0.52 1.18
N GLY A 13 5.72 -0.30 0.13
CA GLY A 13 5.93 0.09 -1.26
C GLY A 13 4.87 -0.45 -2.21
N HIS A 14 5.19 -0.43 -3.50
CA HIS A 14 4.29 -0.88 -4.57
C HIS A 14 4.93 -1.93 -5.51
N ALA A 15 5.94 -2.67 -5.03
CA ALA A 15 6.65 -3.66 -5.83
C ALA A 15 6.95 -4.94 -5.03
N GLY A 16 6.33 -6.06 -5.42
CA GLY A 16 6.60 -7.39 -4.85
C GLY A 16 6.57 -7.38 -3.32
N GLU A 17 7.65 -7.86 -2.69
CA GLU A 17 7.81 -7.99 -1.24
C GLU A 17 7.69 -6.67 -0.46
N THR A 18 7.73 -5.50 -1.11
CA THR A 18 7.50 -4.21 -0.46
C THR A 18 6.02 -3.93 -0.18
N ILE A 19 5.10 -4.63 -0.84
CA ILE A 19 3.66 -4.49 -0.65
C ILE A 19 3.27 -5.25 0.62
N MET A 20 2.78 -4.54 1.64
CA MET A 20 2.48 -5.13 2.93
C MET A 20 1.04 -4.83 3.35
N ALA A 21 0.18 -5.84 3.30
CA ALA A 21 -1.20 -5.75 3.77
C ALA A 21 -1.29 -5.97 5.29
N LEU A 22 -1.96 -5.06 5.99
CA LEU A 22 -2.18 -5.13 7.44
C LEU A 22 -3.51 -5.82 7.75
N PHE A 23 -3.54 -7.15 7.63
CA PHE A 23 -4.75 -7.93 7.92
C PHE A 23 -5.24 -7.76 9.36
N SER A 24 -4.33 -7.49 10.31
CA SER A 24 -4.70 -7.19 11.71
C SER A 24 -5.50 -5.91 11.86
N GLN A 25 -5.42 -5.00 10.88
CA GLN A 25 -6.09 -3.70 10.86
C GLN A 25 -7.24 -3.63 9.85
N ALA A 26 -7.62 -4.77 9.27
CA ALA A 26 -8.73 -4.87 8.35
C ALA A 26 -10.07 -4.47 9.00
N ARG A 27 -10.93 -3.80 8.22
CA ARG A 27 -12.27 -3.37 8.63
C ARG A 27 -13.30 -3.83 7.59
N PRO A 28 -14.30 -4.65 7.97
CA PRO A 28 -14.48 -5.30 9.27
C PRO A 28 -13.33 -6.25 9.61
N GLN A 29 -13.18 -6.56 10.91
CA GLN A 29 -12.08 -7.42 11.39
C GLN A 29 -12.14 -8.80 10.74
N LEU A 30 -11.01 -9.23 10.18
CA LEU A 30 -10.83 -10.55 9.60
C LEU A 30 -10.31 -11.53 10.66
N LYS A 31 -10.88 -12.74 10.70
CA LYS A 31 -10.37 -13.86 11.48
C LYS A 31 -9.76 -14.86 10.50
N LEU A 32 -8.46 -14.75 10.29
CA LEU A 32 -7.69 -15.60 9.38
C LEU A 32 -6.70 -16.42 10.19
N ASP A 33 -6.48 -17.67 9.78
CA ASP A 33 -5.37 -18.45 10.29
C ASP A 33 -4.04 -18.01 9.64
N GLN A 34 -2.92 -18.41 10.25
CA GLN A 34 -1.59 -17.99 9.82
C GLN A 34 -1.28 -18.43 8.38
N SER A 35 -1.69 -19.64 7.97
CA SER A 35 -1.52 -20.14 6.61
C SER A 35 -2.25 -19.28 5.58
N THR A 36 -3.48 -18.86 5.89
CA THR A 36 -4.29 -18.00 5.03
C THR A 36 -3.68 -16.60 4.95
N ILE A 37 -3.15 -16.07 6.05
CA ILE A 37 -2.44 -14.78 6.06
C ILE A 37 -1.24 -14.82 5.11
N GLU A 38 -0.41 -15.86 5.20
CA GLU A 38 0.79 -16.02 4.36
C GLU A 38 0.43 -16.20 2.88
N GLU A 39 -0.60 -17.00 2.57
CA GLU A 39 -1.08 -17.19 1.20
C GLU A 39 -1.60 -15.88 0.61
N LEU A 40 -2.43 -15.15 1.36
CA LEU A 40 -2.97 -13.86 0.92
C LEU A 40 -1.90 -12.80 0.78
N ASP A 41 -0.95 -12.70 1.72
CA ASP A 41 0.16 -11.74 1.63
C ASP A 41 0.97 -12.00 0.35
N LYS A 42 1.35 -13.25 0.10
CA LYS A 42 2.08 -13.63 -1.13
C LYS A 42 1.27 -13.33 -2.38
N ARG A 43 -0.04 -13.62 -2.38
CA ARG A 43 -0.90 -13.37 -3.54
C ARG A 43 -1.05 -11.87 -3.81
N ILE A 44 -1.21 -11.04 -2.79
CA ILE A 44 -1.29 -9.58 -2.94
C ILE A 44 -0.01 -9.02 -3.54
N GLN A 45 1.16 -9.48 -3.09
CA GLN A 45 2.46 -9.04 -3.62
C GLN A 45 2.65 -9.40 -5.11
N ASN A 46 2.05 -10.52 -5.55
CA ASN A 46 2.20 -11.04 -6.91
C ASN A 46 1.01 -10.76 -7.83
N ALA A 47 -0.06 -10.11 -7.35
CA ALA A 47 -1.28 -9.90 -8.12
C ALA A 47 -1.03 -9.17 -9.46
N GLY A 48 -0.07 -8.23 -9.49
CA GLY A 48 0.33 -7.57 -10.74
C GLY A 48 0.95 -8.54 -11.75
N THR A 49 1.80 -9.46 -11.27
CA THR A 49 2.43 -10.52 -12.07
C THR A 49 1.37 -11.50 -12.57
N GLU A 50 0.44 -11.93 -11.72
CA GLU A 50 -0.67 -12.83 -12.11
C GLU A 50 -1.49 -12.25 -13.28
N VAL A 51 -1.70 -10.93 -13.31
CA VAL A 51 -2.39 -10.27 -14.44
C VAL A 51 -1.56 -10.26 -15.71
N VAL A 52 -0.25 -10.03 -15.62
CA VAL A 52 0.66 -10.08 -16.78
C VAL A 52 0.69 -11.49 -17.38
N GLU A 53 0.78 -12.51 -16.52
CA GLU A 53 0.75 -13.91 -16.90
C GLU A 53 -0.58 -14.29 -17.53
N ALA A 54 -1.71 -13.90 -16.92
CA ALA A 54 -3.04 -14.14 -17.47
C ALA A 54 -3.28 -13.45 -18.83
N LYS A 55 -2.53 -12.36 -19.10
CA LYS A 55 -2.51 -11.67 -20.40
C LYS A 55 -1.45 -12.21 -21.35
N ASN A 56 -0.80 -13.34 -21.04
CA ASN A 56 0.29 -13.92 -21.83
C ASN A 56 1.41 -12.91 -22.17
N GLY A 57 1.73 -12.02 -21.22
CA GLY A 57 2.74 -10.98 -21.41
C GLY A 57 2.30 -9.77 -22.25
N ALA A 58 1.04 -9.72 -22.72
CA ALA A 58 0.51 -8.61 -23.54
C ALA A 58 0.20 -7.33 -22.73
N GLY A 59 0.90 -7.10 -21.63
CA GLY A 59 0.75 -5.95 -20.74
C GLY A 59 0.21 -6.29 -19.36
N SER A 60 0.22 -5.29 -18.47
CA SER A 60 -0.16 -5.42 -17.07
C SER A 60 -1.62 -5.01 -16.79
N ALA A 61 -1.97 -4.89 -15.50
CA ALA A 61 -3.28 -4.44 -15.05
C ALA A 61 -3.60 -3.01 -15.56
N THR A 62 -4.64 -2.89 -16.39
CA THR A 62 -5.06 -1.61 -16.99
C THR A 62 -6.37 -1.11 -16.39
N LEU A 63 -7.46 -1.87 -16.55
CA LEU A 63 -8.80 -1.47 -16.10
C LEU A 63 -8.89 -1.34 -14.57
N SER A 64 -8.35 -2.31 -13.84
CA SER A 64 -8.31 -2.26 -12.37
C SER A 64 -7.43 -1.11 -11.86
N MET A 65 -6.33 -0.80 -12.54
CA MET A 65 -5.49 0.35 -12.20
C MET A 65 -6.20 1.67 -12.48
N ALA A 66 -6.90 1.80 -13.61
CA ALA A 66 -7.70 2.99 -13.92
C ALA A 66 -8.79 3.24 -12.88
N TYR A 67 -9.47 2.17 -12.45
CA TYR A 67 -10.45 2.24 -11.35
C TYR A 67 -9.81 2.66 -10.03
N ALA A 68 -8.67 2.06 -9.65
CA ALA A 68 -7.96 2.41 -8.41
C ALA A 68 -7.48 3.88 -8.42
N ALA A 69 -6.93 4.34 -9.55
CA ALA A 69 -6.52 5.73 -9.73
C ALA A 69 -7.70 6.69 -9.62
N ALA A 70 -8.84 6.38 -10.26
CA ALA A 70 -10.05 7.19 -10.16
C ALA A 70 -10.55 7.30 -8.72
N LYS A 71 -10.56 6.20 -7.95
CA LYS A 71 -10.91 6.22 -6.52
C LYS A 71 -9.95 7.05 -5.68
N PHE A 72 -8.65 6.95 -5.93
CA PHE A 72 -7.65 7.73 -5.21
C PHE A 72 -7.78 9.23 -5.51
N VAL A 73 -7.97 9.61 -6.78
CA VAL A 73 -8.20 11.00 -7.17
C VAL A 73 -9.48 11.56 -6.54
N ASP A 74 -10.55 10.77 -6.48
CA ASP A 74 -11.78 11.16 -5.79
C ASP A 74 -11.55 11.43 -4.29
N VAL A 75 -10.77 10.59 -3.60
CA VAL A 75 -10.35 10.82 -2.20
C VAL A 75 -9.64 12.17 -2.07
N VAL A 76 -8.65 12.44 -2.92
CA VAL A 76 -7.89 13.70 -2.88
C VAL A 76 -8.79 14.91 -3.14
N ILE A 77 -9.64 14.87 -4.16
CA ILE A 77 -10.55 15.98 -4.51
C ILE A 77 -11.56 16.24 -3.38
N ARG A 78 -12.11 15.19 -2.77
CA ARG A 78 -13.02 15.34 -1.63
C ARG A 78 -12.30 15.89 -0.40
N GLY A 79 -11.09 15.43 -0.13
CA GLY A 79 -10.21 15.99 0.90
C GLY A 79 -9.95 17.49 0.68
N GLN A 80 -9.65 17.89 -0.55
CA GLN A 80 -9.46 19.29 -0.92
C GLN A 80 -10.69 20.16 -0.65
N ARG A 81 -11.89 19.58 -0.77
CA ARG A 81 -13.17 20.23 -0.47
C ARG A 81 -13.52 20.21 1.03
N GLY A 82 -12.60 19.81 1.90
CA GLY A 82 -12.79 19.76 3.35
C GLY A 82 -13.57 18.56 3.84
N GLN A 83 -13.80 17.54 3.01
CA GLN A 83 -14.43 16.30 3.45
C GLN A 83 -13.40 15.38 4.13
N ILE A 84 -13.84 14.65 5.16
CA ILE A 84 -13.00 13.66 5.83
C ILE A 84 -12.82 12.47 4.89
N THR A 85 -11.60 12.28 4.40
CA THR A 85 -11.25 11.20 3.49
C THR A 85 -9.89 10.62 3.83
N ALA A 86 -9.70 9.33 3.57
CA ALA A 86 -8.45 8.64 3.86
C ALA A 86 -8.14 7.60 2.78
N ALA A 87 -6.86 7.41 2.49
CA ALA A 87 -6.33 6.37 1.60
C ALA A 87 -4.90 6.03 1.98
N CYS A 88 -4.39 4.89 1.51
CA CYS A 88 -2.96 4.61 1.61
C CYS A 88 -2.20 5.30 0.47
N ALA A 89 -1.08 5.96 0.78
CA ALA A 89 -0.31 6.70 -0.21
C ALA A 89 1.19 6.62 0.09
N TYR A 90 1.98 6.38 -0.97
CA TYR A 90 3.44 6.43 -0.94
C TYR A 90 3.92 7.88 -1.03
N ILE A 91 4.49 8.40 0.05
CA ILE A 91 4.83 9.82 0.20
C ILE A 91 6.27 10.01 0.68
N ASN A 92 6.78 11.23 0.54
CA ASN A 92 8.08 11.65 1.09
C ASN A 92 7.95 11.98 2.58
N GLU A 93 7.54 10.99 3.37
CA GLU A 93 7.51 11.03 4.82
C GLU A 93 8.43 9.90 5.33
N PRO A 94 9.50 10.22 6.09
CA PRO A 94 10.44 9.21 6.53
C PRO A 94 9.84 8.19 7.50
N PHE A 95 10.12 6.90 7.27
CA PHE A 95 9.87 5.83 8.23
C PHE A 95 11.21 5.24 8.68
N GLU A 96 11.62 5.54 9.91
CA GLU A 96 12.93 5.12 10.43
C GLU A 96 14.09 5.49 9.47
N ASP A 97 14.65 4.51 8.76
CA ASP A 97 15.82 4.66 7.88
C ASP A 97 15.49 4.70 6.37
N VAL A 98 14.21 4.78 6.01
CA VAL A 98 13.75 5.02 4.62
C VAL A 98 13.07 6.38 4.48
N SER A 99 13.39 7.12 3.42
CA SER A 99 12.88 8.50 3.21
C SER A 99 11.50 8.56 2.56
N TYR A 100 11.05 7.49 1.92
CA TYR A 100 9.72 7.38 1.34
C TYR A 100 9.05 6.09 1.83
N PHE A 101 7.76 6.16 2.13
CA PHE A 101 7.00 5.01 2.61
C PHE A 101 5.50 5.21 2.35
N SER A 102 4.75 4.12 2.22
CA SER A 102 3.30 4.14 2.10
C SER A 102 2.65 4.06 3.47
N TYR A 103 1.81 5.03 3.79
CA TYR A 103 1.05 5.09 5.03
C TYR A 103 -0.44 5.19 4.76
N ARG A 104 -1.27 4.87 5.75
CA ARG A 104 -2.64 5.38 5.79
C ARG A 104 -2.59 6.88 6.06
N CYS A 105 -3.18 7.67 5.18
CA CYS A 105 -3.17 9.13 5.22
C CYS A 105 -4.60 9.67 5.17
N ASP A 106 -4.86 10.75 5.90
CA ASP A 106 -6.01 11.61 5.65
C ASP A 106 -5.64 12.72 4.67
N PHE A 107 -6.63 13.15 3.89
CA PHE A 107 -6.48 14.21 2.89
C PHE A 107 -7.35 15.43 3.25
N GLY A 108 -6.76 16.62 3.11
CA GLY A 108 -7.38 17.91 3.33
C GLY A 108 -7.11 18.91 2.20
N PRO A 109 -7.44 20.20 2.41
CA PRO A 109 -7.25 21.29 1.42
C PRO A 109 -5.86 21.34 0.77
N GLU A 110 -4.81 21.09 1.55
CA GLU A 110 -3.41 21.20 1.13
C GLU A 110 -2.74 19.83 0.86
N GLY A 111 -3.54 18.80 0.56
CA GLY A 111 -3.03 17.44 0.32
C GLY A 111 -3.07 16.56 1.57
N VAL A 112 -1.98 15.84 1.88
CA VAL A 112 -1.94 14.96 3.06
C VAL A 112 -2.01 15.81 4.32
N SER A 113 -3.08 15.65 5.10
CA SER A 113 -3.32 16.43 6.32
C SER A 113 -2.91 15.69 7.59
N ARG A 114 -2.85 14.34 7.54
CA ARG A 114 -2.43 13.51 8.67
C ARG A 114 -1.90 12.17 8.16
N VAL A 115 -0.74 11.76 8.67
CA VAL A 115 -0.22 10.40 8.55
C VAL A 115 -0.62 9.63 9.81
N HIS A 116 -1.25 8.47 9.66
CA HIS A 116 -1.65 7.65 10.80
C HIS A 116 -0.45 6.87 11.36
N PRO A 117 -0.29 6.80 12.69
CA PRO A 117 0.80 6.05 13.29
C PRO A 117 0.64 4.55 13.04
N LEU A 118 1.78 3.86 12.89
CA LEU A 118 1.81 2.42 12.70
C LEU A 118 1.97 1.72 14.05
N GLU A 119 0.86 1.27 14.62
CA GLU A 119 0.81 0.62 15.93
C GLU A 119 0.12 -0.75 15.86
N GLY A 120 0.29 -1.56 16.90
CA GLY A 120 -0.46 -2.81 17.06
C GLY A 120 -0.11 -3.93 16.07
N LEU A 121 1.05 -3.86 15.40
CA LEU A 121 1.48 -4.90 14.47
C LEU A 121 1.65 -6.25 15.16
N THR A 122 1.20 -7.31 14.49
CA THR A 122 1.43 -8.71 14.86
C THR A 122 2.91 -9.09 14.70
N ALA A 123 3.30 -10.24 15.27
CA ALA A 123 4.67 -10.75 15.11
C ALA A 123 5.04 -10.96 13.62
N TYR A 124 4.10 -11.50 12.83
CA TYR A 124 4.27 -11.68 11.39
C TYR A 124 4.45 -10.35 10.66
N GLU A 125 3.57 -9.38 10.91
CA GLU A 125 3.68 -8.05 10.28
C GLU A 125 4.97 -7.32 10.67
N LYS A 126 5.43 -7.44 11.92
CA LYS A 126 6.74 -6.86 12.33
C LYS A 126 7.91 -7.48 11.58
N GLN A 127 7.89 -8.79 11.35
CA GLN A 127 8.89 -9.46 10.52
C GLN A 127 8.85 -8.94 9.09
N ARG A 128 7.66 -8.93 8.46
CA ARG A 128 7.46 -8.43 7.09
C ARG A 128 7.91 -6.98 6.93
N LEU A 129 7.63 -6.12 7.91
CA LEU A 129 8.07 -4.72 7.89
C LEU A 129 9.61 -4.59 7.81
N GLY A 130 10.35 -5.49 8.46
CA GLY A 130 11.81 -5.52 8.35
C GLY A 130 12.30 -5.84 6.93
N GLU A 131 11.66 -6.81 6.28
CA GLU A 131 11.95 -7.23 4.89
C GLU A 131 11.59 -6.09 3.90
N VAL A 132 10.41 -5.49 4.08
CA VAL A 132 9.93 -4.35 3.29
C VAL A 132 10.92 -3.18 3.34
N LYS A 133 11.35 -2.76 4.54
CA LYS A 133 12.31 -1.65 4.69
C LYS A 133 13.64 -1.94 3.99
N LYS A 134 14.16 -3.15 4.14
CA LYS A 134 15.43 -3.57 3.52
C LYS A 134 15.37 -3.42 1.99
N LYS A 135 14.28 -3.87 1.36
CA LYS A 135 14.10 -3.76 -0.09
C LYS A 135 13.84 -2.33 -0.54
N LEU A 136 12.95 -1.62 0.15
CA LEU A 136 12.60 -0.23 -0.15
C LEU A 136 13.80 0.70 -0.15
N LYS A 137 14.73 0.52 0.81
CA LYS A 137 15.94 1.33 0.90
C LYS A 137 16.74 1.31 -0.40
N GLY A 138 16.90 0.13 -1.01
CA GLY A 138 17.57 -0.02 -2.31
C GLY A 138 16.80 0.65 -3.44
N ASP A 139 15.47 0.46 -3.49
CA ASP A 139 14.62 1.03 -4.54
C ASP A 139 14.61 2.57 -4.52
N ILE A 140 14.55 3.15 -3.32
CA ILE A 140 14.62 4.59 -3.11
C ILE A 140 15.99 5.13 -3.53
N GLN A 141 17.08 4.48 -3.12
CA GLN A 141 18.43 4.88 -3.50
C GLN A 141 18.63 4.85 -5.01
N ASN A 142 18.10 3.84 -5.69
CA ASN A 142 18.15 3.75 -7.16
C ASN A 142 17.42 4.92 -7.82
N GLY A 143 16.21 5.25 -7.34
CA GLY A 143 15.43 6.37 -7.85
C GLY A 143 16.11 7.73 -7.64
N LEU A 144 16.64 7.96 -6.44
CA LEU A 144 17.37 9.20 -6.12
C LEU A 144 18.70 9.28 -6.88
N GLY A 145 19.41 8.17 -7.05
CA GLY A 145 20.64 8.10 -7.83
C GLY A 145 20.42 8.50 -9.27
N PHE A 146 19.37 7.95 -9.91
CA PHE A 146 19.00 8.32 -11.28
C PHE A 146 18.64 9.80 -11.42
N ALA A 147 17.86 10.38 -10.49
CA ALA A 147 17.44 11.78 -10.57
C ALA A 147 18.60 12.78 -10.39
N ASN A 148 19.65 12.39 -9.66
CA ASN A 148 20.85 13.21 -9.43
C ASN A 148 21.98 12.94 -10.43
N SER A 149 21.72 12.12 -11.46
CA SER A 149 22.70 11.77 -12.51
C SER A 149 22.64 12.71 -13.71
#